data_AF-E7PNW0-F1
#
_entry.id   AF-E7PNW0-F1
#
_cell.length_a   1.000
_cell.length_b   1.000
_cell.length_c   1.000
_cell.angle_alpha   90.00
_cell.angle_beta   90.00
_cell.angle_gamma   90.00
#
_symmetry.space_group_name_H-M   'P 1'
#
loop_
_entity.id
_entity.type
_entity.pdbx_description
1 polymer ?
#
loop_
_entity_poly.entity_id
_entity_poly.type
_entity_poly.pdbx_seq_one_letter_code
_entity_poly.pdbx_strand_id
1 'polypeptide(L)'
;MKGADPLIWLLIDGLSWELVNRYRTRKPEQPSARWPCYPLLPLSPNCQTPPSLLSIFSGTQVNEHGLTGYLVPAPTPRNSLAVADAFQAWPRDIDMVWDEWARQGITFRLCAVPFVQPDRLGSALLGQSCVYEGFSVPPELIENGGHLIALSFGQQWSVIGIGS
;
A
#
# COMPACT_ATOMS: atom_id res chain seq x y z
N MET A 1 5.39 3.44 30.77
CA MET A 1 5.12 2.16 30.08
C MET A 1 5.60 2.32 28.65
N LYS A 2 6.44 1.41 28.14
CA LYS A 2 6.76 1.40 26.71
C LYS A 2 5.46 1.08 25.97
N GLY A 3 5.03 1.91 25.03
CA GLY A 3 3.88 1.60 24.17
C GLY A 3 4.11 0.32 23.39
N ALA A 4 3.06 -0.24 22.80
CA ALA A 4 3.21 -1.36 21.87
C ALA A 4 4.18 -0.97 20.73
N ASP A 5 5.00 -1.92 20.29
CA ASP A 5 5.89 -1.69 19.15
C ASP A 5 5.04 -1.37 17.90
N PRO A 6 5.43 -0.37 17.09
CA PRO A 6 4.68 0.01 15.91
C PRO A 6 4.71 -1.11 14.86
N LEU A 7 3.55 -1.39 14.26
CA LEU A 7 3.45 -2.30 13.11
C LEU A 7 3.79 -1.54 11.83
N ILE A 8 4.71 -2.09 11.04
CA ILE A 8 5.04 -1.57 9.70
C ILE A 8 4.61 -2.58 8.66
N TRP A 9 3.74 -2.17 7.74
CA TRP A 9 3.36 -2.95 6.57
C TRP A 9 4.06 -2.40 5.33
N LEU A 10 4.96 -3.19 4.76
CA LEU A 10 5.70 -2.85 3.55
C LEU A 10 5.22 -3.73 2.40
N LEU A 11 4.68 -3.09 1.37
CA LEU A 11 4.31 -3.75 0.13
C LEU A 11 5.27 -3.33 -0.98
N ILE A 12 5.76 -4.31 -1.75
CA ILE A 12 6.72 -4.10 -2.83
C ILE A 12 6.11 -4.64 -4.11
N ASP A 13 5.80 -3.75 -5.03
CA ASP A 13 5.20 -4.11 -6.31
C ASP A 13 6.18 -4.96 -7.14
N GLY A 14 5.66 -5.99 -7.80
CA GLY A 14 6.44 -6.90 -8.64
C GLY A 14 7.45 -7.80 -7.92
N LEU A 15 7.44 -7.87 -6.58
CA LEU A 15 8.36 -8.73 -5.83
C LEU A 15 7.95 -10.21 -5.95
N SER A 16 8.59 -10.92 -6.88
CA SER A 16 8.33 -12.35 -7.08
C SER A 16 8.99 -13.23 -5.99
N TRP A 17 8.39 -14.39 -5.75
CA TRP A 17 8.94 -15.42 -4.85
C TRP A 17 10.35 -15.86 -5.27
N GLU A 18 10.62 -15.89 -6.58
CA GLU A 18 11.93 -16.23 -7.10
C GLU A 18 13.00 -15.21 -6.68
N LEU A 19 12.69 -13.91 -6.73
CA LEU A 19 13.62 -12.86 -6.30
C LEU A 19 13.90 -12.96 -4.79
N VAL A 20 12.87 -13.25 -3.98
CA VAL A 20 13.02 -13.48 -2.55
C VAL A 20 13.96 -14.66 -2.28
N ASN A 21 13.75 -15.80 -2.95
CA ASN A 21 14.63 -16.97 -2.80
C ASN A 21 16.08 -16.67 -3.22
N ARG A 22 16.27 -16.03 -4.37
CA ARG A 22 17.61 -15.65 -4.84
C ARG A 22 18.32 -14.72 -3.85
N TYR A 23 17.60 -13.76 -3.27
CA TYR A 23 18.14 -12.87 -2.24
C TYR A 23 18.59 -13.66 -1.01
N ARG A 24 17.72 -14.51 -0.46
CA ARG A 24 18.00 -15.28 0.76
C ARG A 24 19.19 -16.22 0.58
N THR A 25 19.30 -16.89 -0.56
CA THR A 25 20.43 -17.78 -0.87
C THR A 25 21.75 -17.02 -1.00
N ARG A 26 21.74 -15.78 -1.50
CA ARG A 26 22.95 -14.95 -1.66
C ARG A 26 23.39 -14.24 -0.38
N LYS A 27 22.50 -14.11 0.61
CA LYS A 27 22.72 -13.36 1.85
C LYS A 27 22.26 -14.13 3.10
N PRO A 28 22.67 -15.40 3.30
CA PRO A 28 22.18 -16.24 4.40
C PRO A 28 22.53 -15.73 5.81
N GLU A 29 23.52 -14.85 5.91
CA GLU A 29 23.96 -14.20 7.14
C GLU A 29 23.04 -13.05 7.58
N GLN A 30 22.24 -12.49 6.68
CA GLN A 30 21.34 -11.38 7.01
C GLN A 30 20.17 -11.86 7.88
N PRO A 31 19.80 -11.15 8.96
CA PRO A 31 18.65 -11.52 9.79
C PRO A 31 17.34 -11.66 9.00
N SER A 32 17.13 -10.79 8.00
CA SER A 32 15.99 -10.84 7.08
C SER A 32 15.90 -12.13 6.28
N ALA A 33 17.04 -12.78 6.00
CA ALA A 33 17.10 -14.07 5.32
C ALA A 33 16.70 -15.25 6.23
N ARG A 34 16.49 -15.01 7.53
CA ARG A 34 16.03 -16.01 8.51
C ARG A 34 14.60 -15.81 8.97
N TRP A 35 13.98 -14.68 8.63
CA TRP A 35 12.58 -14.44 8.98
C TRP A 35 11.65 -15.46 8.30
N PRO A 36 10.54 -15.85 8.97
CA PRO A 36 9.47 -16.61 8.33
C PRO A 36 9.01 -15.88 7.07
N CYS A 37 8.95 -16.60 5.96
CA CYS A 37 8.58 -16.05 4.67
C CYS A 37 7.76 -17.11 3.94
N TYR A 38 6.54 -16.74 3.55
CA TYR A 38 5.59 -17.65 2.95
C TYR A 38 5.20 -17.12 1.57
N PRO A 39 5.19 -17.96 0.53
CA PRO A 39 4.67 -17.54 -0.76
C PRO A 39 3.18 -17.28 -0.64
N LEU A 40 2.74 -16.14 -1.15
CA LEU A 40 1.33 -15.86 -1.35
C LEU A 40 0.95 -16.25 -2.77
N LEU A 41 -0.21 -16.88 -2.93
CA LEU A 41 -0.77 -17.09 -4.25
C LEU A 41 -1.16 -15.73 -4.84
N PRO A 42 -0.87 -15.49 -6.13
CA PRO A 42 -1.32 -14.27 -6.77
C PRO A 42 -2.85 -14.21 -6.78
N LEU A 43 -3.37 -12.99 -6.66
CA LEU A 43 -4.80 -12.75 -6.74
C LEU A 43 -5.30 -12.97 -8.18
N SER A 44 -6.37 -13.73 -8.32
CA SER A 44 -7.06 -14.06 -9.57
C SER A 44 -8.19 -13.06 -9.82
N PRO A 45 -8.56 -12.73 -11.08
CA PRO A 45 -8.11 -13.30 -12.36
C PRO A 45 -6.81 -12.70 -12.92
N ASN A 46 -6.38 -11.53 -12.44
CA ASN A 46 -5.22 -10.82 -12.98
C ASN A 46 -4.29 -10.35 -11.85
N CYS A 47 -2.99 -10.64 -11.97
CA CYS A 47 -1.94 -10.21 -11.04
C CYS A 47 -1.55 -8.72 -11.23
N GLN A 48 -2.50 -7.87 -11.64
CA GLN A 48 -2.23 -6.44 -11.85
C GLN A 48 -2.32 -5.67 -10.54
N THR A 49 -1.58 -4.57 -10.45
CA THR A 49 -1.41 -3.82 -9.19
C THR A 49 -2.73 -3.29 -8.61
N PRO A 50 -3.60 -2.57 -9.35
CA PRO A 50 -4.83 -2.02 -8.76
C PRO A 50 -5.78 -3.07 -8.15
N PRO A 51 -6.18 -4.15 -8.88
CA PRO A 51 -7.05 -5.15 -8.29
C PRO A 51 -6.38 -5.86 -7.11
N SER A 52 -5.08 -6.17 -7.22
CA SER A 52 -4.36 -6.86 -6.14
C SER A 52 -4.30 -6.03 -4.87
N LEU A 53 -3.98 -4.73 -5.00
CA LEU A 53 -3.92 -3.81 -3.87
C LEU A 53 -5.28 -3.61 -3.22
N LEU A 54 -6.34 -3.44 -4.01
CA LEU A 54 -7.67 -3.28 -3.47
C LEU A 54 -8.07 -4.53 -2.67
N SER A 55 -7.87 -5.74 -3.18
CA SER A 55 -8.18 -6.97 -2.43
C SER A 55 -7.32 -7.12 -1.18
N ILE A 56 -6.03 -6.77 -1.22
CA ILE A 56 -5.15 -6.84 -0.03
C ILE A 56 -5.63 -5.90 1.07
N PHE A 57 -6.03 -4.68 0.71
CA PHE A 57 -6.41 -3.66 1.69
C PHE A 57 -7.84 -3.80 2.18
N SER A 58 -8.78 -4.27 1.36
CA SER A 58 -10.18 -4.46 1.75
C SER A 58 -10.50 -5.86 2.27
N GLY A 59 -9.69 -6.87 1.89
CA GLY A 59 -10.05 -8.28 2.06
C GLY A 59 -11.13 -8.76 1.08
N THR A 60 -11.60 -7.91 0.17
CA THR A 60 -12.66 -8.20 -0.80
C THR A 60 -12.11 -8.88 -2.06
N GLN A 61 -12.85 -9.81 -2.65
CA GLN A 61 -12.42 -10.51 -3.87
C GLN A 61 -12.68 -9.68 -5.14
N VAL A 62 -11.95 -9.99 -6.24
CA VAL A 62 -12.07 -9.25 -7.51
C VAL A 62 -13.48 -9.27 -8.11
N ASN A 63 -14.17 -10.41 -8.00
CA ASN A 63 -15.56 -10.55 -8.44
C ASN A 63 -16.54 -9.68 -7.64
N GLU A 64 -16.21 -9.31 -6.41
CA GLU A 64 -17.03 -8.47 -5.53
C GLU A 64 -16.73 -6.98 -5.76
N HIS A 65 -15.44 -6.60 -5.85
CA HIS A 65 -15.06 -5.19 -5.98
C HIS A 65 -14.95 -4.69 -7.44
N GLY A 66 -15.04 -5.57 -8.44
CA GLY A 66 -15.18 -5.21 -9.86
C GLY A 66 -13.95 -4.63 -10.56
N LEU A 67 -12.91 -4.18 -9.84
CA LEU A 67 -11.63 -3.83 -10.45
C LEU A 67 -10.97 -5.08 -11.06
N THR A 68 -10.83 -5.11 -12.39
CA THR A 68 -10.29 -6.27 -13.12
C THR A 68 -8.91 -6.04 -13.75
N GLY A 69 -8.38 -4.82 -13.66
CA GLY A 69 -7.07 -4.46 -14.19
C GLY A 69 -6.74 -2.98 -13.95
N TYR A 70 -5.73 -2.46 -14.65
CA TYR A 70 -5.39 -1.02 -14.66
C TYR A 70 -6.46 -0.13 -15.28
N LEU A 71 -7.15 -0.66 -16.29
CA LEU A 71 -8.26 -0.01 -16.94
C LEU A 71 -9.50 -0.85 -16.73
N VAL A 72 -10.59 -0.20 -16.33
CA VAL A 72 -11.90 -0.83 -16.17
C VAL A 72 -12.89 -0.28 -17.19
N PRO A 73 -13.83 -1.09 -17.69
CA PRO A 73 -14.89 -0.60 -18.58
C PRO A 73 -15.71 0.52 -17.92
N ALA A 74 -15.86 1.64 -18.62
CA ALA A 74 -16.62 2.79 -18.17
C ALA A 74 -17.44 3.38 -19.34
N PRO A 75 -18.38 2.60 -19.92
CA PRO A 75 -19.10 3.00 -21.11
C PRO A 75 -19.92 4.28 -20.87
N THR A 76 -19.94 5.16 -21.85
CA THR A 76 -20.75 6.39 -21.86
C THR A 76 -21.74 6.35 -23.02
N PRO A 77 -22.82 7.16 -23.01
CA PRO A 77 -23.77 7.22 -24.12
C PRO A 77 -23.14 7.52 -25.49
N ARG A 78 -21.95 8.15 -25.51
CA ARG A 78 -21.22 8.51 -26.74
C ARG A 78 -20.05 7.58 -27.08
N ASN A 79 -19.66 6.70 -26.16
CA ASN A 79 -18.53 5.79 -26.34
C ASN A 79 -18.70 4.52 -25.50
N SER A 80 -19.08 3.42 -26.15
CA SER A 80 -19.25 2.10 -25.53
C SER A 80 -17.94 1.40 -25.19
N LEU A 81 -16.80 1.86 -25.74
CA LEU A 81 -15.46 1.34 -25.48
C LEU A 81 -14.66 2.21 -24.49
N ALA A 82 -15.32 3.17 -23.83
CA ALA A 82 -14.67 4.01 -22.84
C ALA A 82 -14.16 3.17 -21.65
N VAL A 83 -13.01 3.56 -21.14
CA VAL A 83 -12.33 2.94 -20.00
C VAL A 83 -11.93 4.02 -18.99
N ALA A 84 -11.82 3.64 -17.73
CA ALA A 84 -11.35 4.49 -16.66
C ALA A 84 -10.14 3.87 -15.95
N ASP A 85 -9.29 4.72 -15.37
CA ASP A 85 -8.21 4.30 -14.49
C ASP A 85 -8.79 3.66 -13.21
N ALA A 86 -8.38 2.43 -12.91
CA ALA A 86 -8.86 1.68 -11.76
C ALA A 86 -8.51 2.33 -10.40
N PHE A 87 -7.40 3.08 -10.31
CA PHE A 87 -7.06 3.85 -9.10
C PHE A 87 -8.04 5.00 -8.85
N GLN A 88 -8.78 5.42 -9.88
CA GLN A 88 -9.76 6.49 -9.80
C GLN A 88 -11.20 5.95 -9.71
N ALA A 89 -11.49 4.87 -10.43
CA ALA A 89 -12.83 4.31 -10.62
C ALA A 89 -13.23 3.23 -9.59
N TRP A 90 -12.53 3.12 -8.46
CA TRP A 90 -12.80 2.09 -7.46
C TRP A 90 -14.05 2.35 -6.61
N PRO A 91 -14.69 1.30 -6.05
CA PRO A 91 -15.92 1.43 -5.26
C PRO A 91 -15.66 2.07 -3.89
N ARG A 92 -16.17 3.28 -3.66
CA ARG A 92 -15.92 4.11 -2.45
C ARG A 92 -16.70 3.66 -1.20
N ASP A 93 -17.56 2.67 -1.36
CA ASP A 93 -18.37 2.06 -0.31
C ASP A 93 -17.68 0.85 0.34
N ILE A 94 -16.58 0.36 -0.22
CA ILE A 94 -15.78 -0.73 0.36
C ILE A 94 -14.91 -0.18 1.50
N ASP A 95 -14.95 -0.87 2.64
CA ASP A 95 -14.07 -0.61 3.77
C ASP A 95 -12.66 -1.15 3.49
N MET A 96 -11.67 -0.32 3.80
CA MET A 96 -10.25 -0.70 3.80
C MET A 96 -9.80 -1.01 5.22
N VAL A 97 -8.67 -1.70 5.37
CA VAL A 97 -8.10 -2.07 6.66
C VAL A 97 -7.87 -0.88 7.59
N TRP A 98 -7.57 0.30 7.03
CA TRP A 98 -7.41 1.52 7.80
C TRP A 98 -8.72 2.14 8.29
N ASP A 99 -9.87 1.84 7.66
CA ASP A 99 -11.17 2.23 8.21
C ASP A 99 -11.46 1.45 9.50
N GLU A 100 -11.12 0.16 9.53
CA GLU A 100 -11.21 -0.66 10.73
C GLU A 100 -10.28 -0.14 11.83
N TRP A 101 -9.03 0.19 11.49
CA TRP A 101 -8.10 0.79 12.45
C TRP A 101 -8.62 2.10 13.03
N ALA A 102 -9.18 2.97 12.18
CA ALA A 102 -9.77 4.23 12.62
C ALA A 102 -10.95 3.99 13.58
N ARG A 103 -11.84 3.03 13.27
CA ARG A 103 -12.96 2.63 14.16
C ARG A 103 -12.49 2.11 15.52
N GLN A 104 -11.32 1.46 15.56
CA GLN A 104 -10.70 0.98 16.80
C GLN A 104 -9.87 2.07 17.53
N GLY A 105 -9.81 3.29 17.01
CA GLY A 105 -9.02 4.37 17.60
C GLY A 105 -7.50 4.19 17.43
N ILE A 106 -7.08 3.32 16.50
CA ILE A 106 -5.67 3.13 16.15
C ILE A 106 -5.26 4.24 15.20
N THR A 107 -4.21 4.96 15.56
CA THR A 107 -3.62 6.00 14.70
C THR A 107 -2.60 5.40 13.74
N PHE A 108 -2.56 5.87 12.50
CA PHE A 108 -1.66 5.34 11.47
C PHE A 108 -1.20 6.42 10.48
N ARG A 109 -0.17 6.09 9.70
CA ARG A 109 0.33 6.88 8.57
C ARG A 109 0.30 6.01 7.31
N LEU A 110 -0.09 6.59 6.19
CA LEU A 110 -0.15 5.90 4.89
C LEU A 110 0.88 6.52 3.94
N CYS A 111 1.81 5.73 3.41
CA CYS A 111 2.82 6.22 2.48
C CYS A 111 2.68 5.51 1.15
N ALA A 112 2.42 6.27 0.08
CA ALA A 112 2.24 5.73 -1.27
C ALA A 112 1.11 4.68 -1.40
N VAL A 113 0.09 4.79 -0.54
CA VAL A 113 -1.04 3.85 -0.51
C VAL A 113 -2.22 4.42 -1.32
N PRO A 114 -2.74 3.71 -2.34
CA PRO A 114 -3.93 4.12 -3.07
C PRO A 114 -5.22 3.82 -2.29
N PHE A 115 -6.36 4.21 -2.85
CA PHE A 115 -7.71 3.86 -2.35
C PHE A 115 -8.08 4.44 -0.97
N VAL A 116 -7.48 5.56 -0.61
CA VAL A 116 -7.72 6.22 0.68
C VAL A 116 -8.84 7.25 0.55
N GLN A 117 -9.73 7.30 1.53
CA GLN A 117 -10.74 8.34 1.70
C GLN A 117 -10.50 9.07 3.03
N PRO A 118 -9.68 10.14 3.06
CA PRO A 118 -9.27 10.80 4.31
C PRO A 118 -10.44 11.22 5.21
N ASP A 119 -11.54 11.67 4.61
CA ASP A 119 -12.75 12.10 5.33
C ASP A 119 -13.35 11.00 6.22
N ARG A 120 -13.13 9.71 5.88
CA ARG A 120 -13.59 8.57 6.67
C ARG A 120 -12.72 8.28 7.89
N LEU A 121 -11.47 8.79 7.91
CA LEU A 121 -10.44 8.39 8.86
C LEU A 121 -10.25 9.40 10.00
N GLY A 122 -10.66 10.65 9.78
CA GLY A 122 -10.60 11.71 10.79
C GLY A 122 -9.22 11.84 11.44
N SER A 123 -9.18 11.95 12.77
CA SER A 123 -7.94 12.11 13.53
C SER A 123 -7.07 10.85 13.63
N ALA A 124 -7.56 9.70 13.15
CA ALA A 124 -6.76 8.46 13.14
C ALA A 124 -5.67 8.50 12.05
N LEU A 125 -5.89 9.22 10.94
CA LEU A 125 -4.90 9.42 9.90
C LEU A 125 -3.93 10.54 10.30
N LEU A 126 -2.74 10.18 10.77
CA LEU A 126 -1.70 11.13 11.16
C LEU A 126 -0.95 11.73 9.97
N GLY A 127 -1.05 11.12 8.80
CA GLY A 127 -0.42 11.63 7.58
C GLY A 127 -0.55 10.67 6.40
N GLN A 128 -0.57 11.24 5.19
CA GLN A 128 -0.68 10.52 3.94
C GLN A 128 0.29 11.09 2.89
N SER A 129 0.95 10.22 2.12
CA SER A 129 1.52 10.60 0.82
C SER A 129 0.79 9.87 -0.30
N CYS A 130 0.45 10.59 -1.38
CA CYS A 130 -0.16 10.01 -2.57
C CYS A 130 0.79 10.16 -3.76
N VAL A 131 1.33 9.05 -4.26
CA VAL A 131 2.12 9.02 -5.51
C VAL A 131 1.25 9.09 -6.76
N TYR A 132 -0.05 8.83 -6.61
CA TYR A 132 -1.00 8.79 -7.72
C TYR A 132 -1.72 10.14 -7.94
N GLU A 133 -1.65 11.07 -6.97
CA GLU A 133 -2.34 12.38 -7.02
C GLU A 133 -1.52 13.56 -6.47
N GLY A 134 -0.24 13.35 -6.07
CA GLY A 134 0.58 14.34 -5.37
C GLY A 134 0.33 14.37 -3.85
N PHE A 135 1.15 15.09 -3.08
CA PHE A 135 1.03 15.12 -1.61
C PHE A 135 -0.27 15.80 -1.16
N SER A 136 -1.15 15.07 -0.46
CA SER A 136 -2.42 15.58 0.06
C SER A 136 -2.30 16.26 1.43
N VAL A 137 -1.23 15.96 2.19
CA VAL A 137 -0.82 16.69 3.40
C VAL A 137 0.70 16.83 3.33
N PRO A 138 1.29 17.99 3.71
CA PRO A 138 2.73 18.10 3.82
C PRO A 138 3.22 16.98 4.76
N PRO A 139 4.18 16.13 4.35
CA PRO A 139 4.76 15.19 5.29
C PRO A 139 5.28 15.99 6.48
N GLU A 140 4.82 15.67 7.69
CA GLU A 140 5.46 16.22 8.88
C GLU A 140 6.95 15.91 8.79
N LEU A 141 7.77 16.97 8.84
CA LEU A 141 9.20 16.85 8.97
C LEU A 141 9.47 15.95 10.16
N ILE A 142 10.00 14.76 9.90
CA ILE A 142 10.71 14.02 10.93
C ILE A 142 11.80 15.00 11.40
N GLU A 143 11.80 15.33 12.69
CA GLU A 143 12.69 16.31 13.30
C GLU A 143 14.11 16.22 12.71
N ASN A 144 14.81 17.34 12.54
CA ASN A 144 16.16 17.34 11.95
C ASN A 144 17.05 16.24 12.56
N GLY A 145 17.38 15.22 11.77
CA GLY A 145 18.14 14.04 12.19
C GLY A 145 17.32 12.76 12.43
N GLY A 146 15.99 12.82 12.30
CA GLY A 146 15.11 11.67 12.36
C GLY A 146 15.05 10.96 11.01
N HIS A 147 15.35 9.67 11.02
CA HIS A 147 15.34 8.83 9.84
C HIS A 147 14.20 7.82 9.92
N LEU A 148 13.35 7.74 8.90
CA LEU A 148 12.52 6.55 8.71
C LEU A 148 13.41 5.47 8.10
N ILE A 149 14.06 4.69 8.96
CA ILE A 149 14.91 3.57 8.52
C ILE A 149 14.00 2.38 8.26
N ALA A 150 13.59 2.20 7.01
CA ALA A 150 12.99 0.95 6.57
C ALA A 150 14.12 0.01 6.13
N LEU A 151 14.48 -0.95 6.98
CA LEU A 151 15.40 -2.02 6.60
C LEU A 151 14.65 -3.01 5.72
N SER A 152 14.79 -2.89 4.41
CA SER A 152 14.30 -3.87 3.45
C SER A 152 15.47 -4.42 2.63
N PHE A 153 15.62 -5.74 2.61
CA PHE A 153 16.62 -6.46 1.81
C PHE A 153 18.08 -5.99 1.95
N GLY A 154 18.50 -5.56 3.14
CA GLY A 154 19.90 -5.20 3.40
C GLY A 154 20.39 -3.97 2.64
N GLN A 155 19.46 -3.18 2.08
CA GLN A 155 19.71 -1.81 1.66
C GLN A 155 19.04 -0.86 2.65
N GLN A 156 19.81 0.09 3.14
CA GLN A 156 19.30 1.18 3.96
C GLN A 156 18.63 2.19 3.03
N TRP A 157 17.30 2.23 3.04
CA TRP A 157 16.56 3.29 2.39
C TRP A 157 16.39 4.42 3.40
N SER A 158 17.07 5.53 3.13
CA SER A 158 16.87 6.77 3.88
C SER A 158 15.97 7.66 3.03
N VAL A 159 14.72 7.83 3.43
CA VAL A 159 13.88 8.88 2.85
C VAL A 159 14.39 10.20 3.43
N ILE A 160 15.21 10.91 2.67
CA ILE A 160 15.64 12.26 3.01
C ILE A 160 14.51 13.19 2.60
N GLY A 161 13.91 13.90 3.56
CA GLY A 161 13.05 15.03 3.24
C GLY A 161 13.88 16.05 2.48
N ILE A 162 13.65 16.18 1.17
CA ILE A 162 14.32 17.19 0.35
C ILE A 162 13.54 18.49 0.55
N GLY A 163 14.14 19.44 1.26
CA GLY A 163 13.61 20.78 1.42
C GLY A 163 13.86 21.64 0.20
N SER A 164 12.83 22.39 -0.22
CA SER A 164 12.95 23.76 -0.73
C SER A 164 11.69 24.51 -0.35
#